data_AF-A0A4P1JXQ2-F1
#
_entry.id   AF-A0A4P1JXQ2-F1
#
_cell.length_a   1.000
_cell.length_b   1.000
_cell.length_c   1.000
_cell.angle_alpha   90.00
_cell.angle_beta   90.00
_cell.angle_gamma   90.00
#
_symmetry.space_group_name_H-M   'P 1'
#
loop_
_entity.id
_entity.type
_entity.pdbx_description
1 polymer ?
#
loop_
_entity_poly.entity_id
_entity_poly.type
_entity_poly.pdbx_seq_one_letter_code
_entity_poly.pdbx_strand_id
1 'polypeptide(L)'
;MLRIEDIDPTRCRPEFEAGIYEDLAWLVLDWETPVRRQSDHLADYAAVVEALDRRGLLYRCFRTRKEILDAIGDAPHGPAEAARPGPHPAEEEARLLAEGRPFAWRLSLERAKEALGGAVWTHSASSRKAQAPMARPAGSRRGPKRRATWCWRARTPGPPTIWP
;
A
#
# COMPACT_ATOMS: atom_id res chain seq x y z
N MET A 1 -6.63 1.77 21.01
CA MET A 1 -5.98 2.93 20.39
C MET A 1 -6.70 3.31 19.11
N LEU A 2 -7.15 4.56 18.99
CA LEU A 2 -7.66 5.12 17.74
C LEU A 2 -6.48 5.68 16.93
N ARG A 3 -6.46 5.43 15.62
CA ARG A 3 -5.45 5.97 14.69
C ARG A 3 -6.12 6.45 13.41
N ILE A 4 -5.78 7.66 12.98
CA ILE A 4 -6.28 8.25 11.74
C ILE A 4 -5.30 7.96 10.59
N GLU A 5 -5.78 7.32 9.53
CA GLU A 5 -5.02 7.00 8.31
C GLU A 5 -5.20 8.11 7.24
N ASP A 6 -4.49 9.22 7.39
CA ASP A 6 -4.67 10.44 6.59
C ASP A 6 -3.60 10.68 5.50
N ILE A 7 -2.97 9.62 5.00
CA ILE A 7 -1.89 9.72 4.00
C ILE A 7 -2.37 9.82 2.54
N ASP A 8 -3.67 9.73 2.28
CA ASP A 8 -4.27 9.93 0.95
C ASP A 8 -4.99 11.28 0.92
N PRO A 9 -4.28 12.40 0.66
CA PRO A 9 -4.85 13.75 0.77
C PRO A 9 -6.00 13.98 -0.22
N THR A 10 -6.11 13.17 -1.28
CA THR A 10 -7.22 13.25 -2.25
C THR A 10 -8.52 12.68 -1.69
N ARG A 11 -8.43 11.79 -0.69
CA ARG A 11 -9.56 11.08 -0.09
C ARG A 11 -9.81 11.45 1.37
N CYS A 12 -8.79 11.94 2.06
CA CYS A 12 -8.88 12.32 3.45
C CYS A 12 -9.30 13.79 3.52
N ARG A 13 -10.39 14.06 4.25
CA ARG A 13 -10.90 15.42 4.46
C ARG A 13 -11.20 15.61 5.95
N PRO A 14 -10.98 16.82 6.50
CA PRO A 14 -11.22 17.09 7.93
C PRO A 14 -12.63 16.74 8.38
N GLU A 15 -13.64 16.91 7.52
CA GLU A 15 -15.03 16.63 7.86
C GLU A 15 -15.29 15.13 8.05
N PHE A 16 -14.59 14.26 7.29
CA PHE A 16 -14.70 12.81 7.48
C PHE A 16 -14.05 12.36 8.78
N GLU A 17 -12.99 13.03 9.21
CA GLU A 17 -12.36 12.74 10.48
C GLU A 17 -13.21 13.20 11.67
N ALA A 18 -13.79 14.41 11.59
CA ALA A 18 -14.74 14.90 12.60
C ALA A 18 -15.93 13.93 12.75
N GLY A 19 -16.49 13.47 11.62
CA GLY A 19 -17.56 12.46 11.62
C GLY A 19 -17.17 11.14 12.29
N ILE A 20 -15.90 10.70 12.15
CA ILE A 20 -15.40 9.52 12.88
C ILE A 20 -15.47 9.74 14.40
N TYR A 21 -15.05 10.90 14.90
CA TYR A 21 -15.12 11.20 16.34
C TYR A 21 -16.56 11.29 16.84
N GLU A 22 -17.45 11.91 16.08
CA GLU A 22 -18.88 12.00 16.38
C GLU A 22 -19.53 10.62 16.44
N ASP A 23 -19.29 9.78 15.43
CA ASP A 23 -19.83 8.42 15.36
C ASP A 23 -19.35 7.56 16.53
N LEU A 24 -18.07 7.63 16.87
CA LEU A 24 -17.52 6.87 17.99
C LEU A 24 -18.05 7.37 19.34
N ALA A 25 -18.21 8.68 19.52
CA ALA A 25 -18.83 9.26 20.71
C ALA A 25 -20.31 8.87 20.82
N TRP A 26 -21.04 8.85 19.71
CA TRP A 26 -22.43 8.38 19.65
C TRP A 26 -22.55 6.91 20.06
N LEU A 27 -21.56 6.08 19.70
CA LEU A 27 -21.46 4.68 20.13
C LEU A 27 -20.96 4.50 21.57
N VAL A 28 -20.66 5.58 22.29
CA VAL A 28 -20.10 5.56 23.66
C VAL A 28 -18.81 4.72 23.72
N LEU A 29 -17.97 4.85 22.68
CA LEU A 29 -16.66 4.22 22.63
C LEU A 29 -15.62 5.24 23.08
N ASP A 30 -14.89 4.94 24.14
CA ASP A 30 -13.74 5.76 24.55
C ASP A 30 -12.46 5.31 23.84
N TRP A 31 -11.54 6.24 23.64
CA TRP A 31 -10.21 5.95 23.10
C TRP A 31 -9.13 6.80 23.75
N GLU A 32 -7.90 6.29 23.65
CA GLU A 32 -6.70 6.98 24.12
C GLU A 32 -6.45 8.27 23.33
N THR A 33 -6.12 9.34 24.05
CA THR A 33 -5.79 10.65 23.49
C THR A 33 -4.35 11.06 23.88
N PRO A 34 -3.63 11.82 23.04
CA PRO A 34 -4.06 12.32 21.73
C PRO A 34 -4.17 11.21 20.67
N VAL A 35 -5.10 11.37 19.74
CA VAL A 35 -5.29 10.42 18.64
C VAL A 35 -4.06 10.46 17.73
N ARG A 36 -3.50 9.28 17.42
CA ARG A 36 -2.35 9.19 16.53
C ARG A 36 -2.78 9.44 15.09
N ARG A 37 -2.14 10.38 14.39
CA ARG A 37 -2.35 10.63 12.96
C ARG A 37 -1.19 10.10 12.14
N GLN A 38 -1.46 9.42 11.04
CA GLN A 38 -0.38 8.81 10.26
C GLN A 38 0.51 9.85 9.56
N SER A 39 -0.07 10.96 9.11
CA SER A 39 0.62 12.09 8.49
C SER A 39 1.67 12.75 9.41
N ASP A 40 1.49 12.69 10.73
CA ASP A 40 2.46 13.22 11.70
C ASP A 40 3.71 12.33 11.83
N HIS A 41 3.68 11.11 11.29
CA HIS A 41 4.73 10.10 11.46
C HIS A 41 5.45 9.73 10.16
N LEU A 42 5.38 10.57 9.12
CA LEU A 42 5.99 10.28 7.81
C LEU A 42 7.51 10.07 7.87
N ALA A 43 8.20 10.72 8.81
CA ALA A 43 9.62 10.52 9.06
C ALA A 43 9.94 9.07 9.50
N ASP A 44 9.10 8.49 10.36
CA ASP A 44 9.26 7.10 10.83
C ASP A 44 9.15 6.12 9.65
N TYR A 45 8.18 6.35 8.76
CA TYR A 45 8.02 5.53 7.54
C TYR A 45 9.21 5.68 6.60
N ALA A 46 9.75 6.89 6.42
CA ALA A 46 10.94 7.11 5.61
C ALA A 46 12.16 6.35 6.16
N ALA A 47 12.37 6.37 7.47
CA ALA A 47 13.45 5.63 8.13
C ALA A 47 13.31 4.11 7.94
N VAL A 48 12.09 3.59 8.03
CA VAL A 48 11.81 2.16 7.75
C VAL A 48 12.08 1.82 6.29
N VAL A 49 11.66 2.66 5.34
CA VAL A 49 11.93 2.47 3.90
C VAL A 49 13.44 2.43 3.65
N GLU A 50 14.20 3.36 4.22
CA GLU A 50 15.67 3.37 4.10
C GLU A 50 16.30 2.10 4.70
N ALA A 51 15.85 1.67 5.88
CA ALA A 51 16.35 0.45 6.50
C ALA A 51 16.05 -0.81 5.67
N LEU A 52 14.88 -0.88 5.03
CA LEU A 52 14.52 -1.97 4.12
C LEU A 52 15.33 -1.94 2.82
N ASP A 53 15.62 -0.73 2.29
CA ASP A 53 16.46 -0.55 1.10
C ASP A 53 17.91 -1.00 1.36
N ARG A 54 18.50 -0.58 2.49
CA ARG A 54 19.84 -1.03 2.92
C ARG A 54 19.94 -2.56 3.07
N ARG A 55 18.83 -3.23 3.40
CA ARG A 55 18.74 -4.69 3.50
C ARG A 55 18.48 -5.38 2.14
N GLY A 56 18.38 -4.61 1.05
CA GLY A 56 18.09 -5.11 -0.28
C GLY A 56 16.67 -5.65 -0.45
N LEU A 57 15.75 -5.33 0.46
CA LEU A 57 14.37 -5.87 0.44
C LEU A 57 13.43 -5.10 -0.48
N LEU A 58 13.83 -3.90 -0.90
CA LEU A 58 13.05 -3.06 -1.80
C LEU A 58 13.59 -3.10 -3.23
N TYR A 59 12.74 -2.73 -4.17
CA TYR A 59 13.13 -2.39 -5.54
C TYR A 59 12.34 -1.19 -6.04
N ARG A 60 12.88 -0.49 -7.04
CA ARG A 60 12.24 0.64 -7.71
C ARG A 60 11.31 0.16 -8.81
N CYS A 61 10.09 0.67 -8.82
CA CYS A 61 9.10 0.39 -9.86
C CYS A 61 8.73 1.69 -10.57
N PHE A 62 9.06 1.79 -11.86
CA PHE A 62 8.80 2.98 -12.68
C PHE A 62 7.45 2.91 -13.39
N ARG A 63 6.77 1.76 -13.29
CA ARG A 63 5.50 1.49 -13.96
C ARG A 63 4.37 2.30 -13.32
N THR A 64 3.53 2.90 -14.16
CA THR A 64 2.32 3.60 -13.73
C THR A 64 1.25 2.61 -13.26
N ARG A 65 0.26 3.12 -12.52
CA ARG A 65 -0.91 2.32 -12.14
C ARG A 65 -1.60 1.69 -13.35
N LYS A 66 -1.73 2.46 -14.43
CA LYS A 66 -2.37 2.00 -15.67
C LYS A 66 -1.57 0.86 -16.29
N GLU A 67 -0.26 1.05 -16.49
CA GLU A 67 0.63 0.01 -17.04
C GLU A 67 0.60 -1.28 -16.21
N ILE A 68 0.54 -1.16 -14.88
CA ILE A 68 0.40 -2.33 -14.01
C ILE A 68 -0.92 -3.03 -14.27
N LEU A 69 -2.05 -2.30 -14.31
CA LEU A 69 -3.39 -2.86 -14.53
C LEU A 69 -3.53 -3.51 -15.91
N ASP A 70 -2.98 -2.88 -16.95
CA ASP A 70 -2.98 -3.41 -18.32
C ASP A 70 -2.24 -4.75 -18.36
N ALA A 71 -1.07 -4.85 -17.70
CA ALA A 71 -0.33 -6.10 -17.57
C ALA A 71 -1.07 -7.20 -16.78
N ILE A 72 -2.02 -6.84 -15.89
CA ILE A 72 -2.91 -7.81 -15.23
C ILE A 72 -3.98 -8.31 -16.20
N GLY A 73 -4.54 -7.39 -17.01
CA GLY A 73 -5.63 -7.68 -17.94
C GLY A 73 -5.21 -8.56 -19.12
N ASP A 74 -3.96 -8.42 -19.57
CA ASP A 74 -3.40 -9.16 -20.71
C ASP A 74 -2.90 -10.57 -20.36
N ALA A 75 -2.90 -10.96 -19.08
CA ALA A 75 -2.41 -12.28 -18.65
C ALA A 75 -3.40 -13.41 -19.06
N PRO A 76 -3.10 -14.23 -20.08
CA PRO A 76 -3.96 -15.33 -20.50
C PRO A 76 -3.72 -16.49 -19.52
N HIS A 77 -4.63 -16.66 -18.55
CA HIS A 77 -4.68 -17.78 -17.61
C HIS A 77 -3.52 -17.88 -16.59
N GLY A 78 -3.66 -17.21 -15.44
CA GLY A 78 -2.86 -17.48 -14.24
C GLY A 78 -3.40 -16.76 -13.00
N PRO A 79 -3.09 -17.24 -11.77
CA PRO A 79 -3.51 -16.56 -10.55
C PRO A 79 -2.95 -15.14 -10.51
N ALA A 80 -3.66 -14.21 -9.85
CA ALA A 80 -3.33 -12.77 -9.76
C ALA A 80 -1.91 -12.42 -9.24
N GLU A 81 -1.10 -13.43 -8.90
CA GLU A 81 0.33 -13.33 -8.61
C GLU A 81 1.17 -12.99 -9.86
N ALA A 82 0.74 -13.38 -11.06
CA ALA A 82 1.43 -13.05 -12.33
C ALA A 82 1.46 -11.54 -12.65
N ALA A 83 0.70 -10.73 -11.91
CA ALA A 83 0.43 -9.34 -12.18
C ALA A 83 1.25 -8.34 -11.34
N ARG A 84 2.10 -8.83 -10.42
CA ARG A 84 2.94 -7.94 -9.61
C ARG A 84 4.23 -7.64 -10.39
N PRO A 85 4.52 -6.37 -10.70
CA PRO A 85 5.73 -6.04 -11.44
C PRO A 85 6.96 -6.47 -10.63
N GLY A 86 7.91 -7.15 -11.26
CA GLY A 86 9.22 -7.43 -10.68
C GLY A 86 10.17 -6.22 -10.77
N PRO A 87 11.37 -6.33 -10.18
CA PRO A 87 12.44 -5.35 -10.37
C PRO A 87 12.80 -5.22 -11.85
N HIS A 88 13.25 -4.02 -12.25
CA HIS A 88 13.82 -3.82 -13.58
C HIS A 88 15.25 -4.40 -13.65
N PRO A 89 15.73 -4.83 -14.83
CA PRO A 89 17.15 -5.09 -15.03
C PRO A 89 18.00 -3.86 -14.65
N ALA A 90 19.20 -4.10 -14.11
CA ALA A 90 20.04 -3.04 -13.55
C ALA A 90 20.34 -1.90 -14.53
N GLU A 91 20.60 -2.23 -15.80
CA GLU A 91 20.85 -1.25 -16.86
C GLU A 91 19.62 -0.38 -17.16
N GLU A 92 18.43 -0.98 -17.16
CA GLU A 92 17.18 -0.25 -17.38
C GLU A 92 16.86 0.65 -16.18
N GLU A 93 17.03 0.16 -14.96
CA GLU A 93 16.88 0.99 -13.75
C GLU A 93 17.83 2.18 -13.78
N ALA A 94 19.12 1.98 -14.11
CA ALA A 94 20.11 3.04 -14.20
C ALA A 94 19.72 4.09 -15.25
N ARG A 95 19.24 3.66 -16.43
CA ARG A 95 18.75 4.56 -17.48
C ARG A 95 17.55 5.38 -17.00
N LEU A 96 16.53 4.73 -16.41
CA LEU A 96 15.33 5.41 -15.92
C LEU A 96 15.62 6.40 -14.79
N LEU A 97 16.60 6.10 -13.93
CA LEU A 97 17.10 7.02 -12.92
C LEU A 97 17.81 8.23 -13.54
N ALA A 98 18.67 8.01 -14.54
CA ALA A 98 19.38 9.08 -15.26
C ALA A 98 18.40 10.03 -15.99
N GLU A 99 17.29 9.49 -16.50
CA GLU A 99 16.19 10.26 -17.10
C GLU A 99 15.34 11.02 -16.06
N GLY A 100 15.57 10.82 -14.76
CA GLY A 100 14.77 11.44 -13.69
C GLY A 100 13.33 10.92 -13.62
N ARG A 101 13.07 9.70 -14.13
CA ARG A 101 11.73 9.11 -14.12
C ARG A 101 11.28 8.89 -12.66
N PRO A 102 10.05 9.30 -12.30
CA PRO A 102 9.53 9.05 -10.96
C PRO A 102 9.25 7.56 -10.79
N PHE A 103 9.72 6.98 -9.69
CA PHE A 103 9.47 5.58 -9.34
C PHE A 103 8.74 5.49 -8.02
N ALA A 104 8.27 4.29 -7.71
CA ALA A 104 7.81 3.97 -6.37
C ALA A 104 8.55 2.78 -5.78
N TRP A 105 8.76 2.83 -4.47
CA TRP A 105 9.34 1.72 -3.71
C TRP A 105 8.34 0.58 -3.58
N ARG A 106 8.80 -0.65 -3.82
CA ARG A 106 8.03 -1.88 -3.62
C ARG A 106 8.85 -2.91 -2.87
N LEU A 107 8.16 -3.70 -2.04
CA LEU A 107 8.76 -4.82 -1.33
C LEU A 107 8.95 -6.00 -2.30
N SER A 108 10.16 -6.54 -2.38
CA SER A 108 10.43 -7.82 -3.03
C SER A 108 9.96 -8.96 -2.13
N LEU A 109 8.88 -9.64 -2.52
CA LEU A 109 8.36 -10.76 -1.72
C LEU A 109 9.33 -11.93 -1.68
N GLU A 110 10.04 -12.21 -2.78
CA GLU A 110 11.05 -13.27 -2.83
C GLU A 110 12.17 -12.98 -1.82
N ARG A 111 12.78 -11.79 -1.87
CA ARG A 111 13.84 -11.41 -0.92
C ARG A 111 13.34 -11.33 0.52
N ALA A 112 12.10 -10.89 0.73
CA ALA A 112 11.49 -10.86 2.07
C ALA A 112 11.26 -12.27 2.62
N LYS A 113 10.79 -13.20 1.79
CA LYS A 113 10.61 -14.61 2.16
C LYS A 113 11.94 -15.29 2.46
N GLU A 114 12.97 -15.03 1.66
CA GLU A 114 14.34 -15.49 1.91
C GLU A 114 14.88 -14.96 3.25
N ALA A 115 14.71 -13.65 3.51
CA ALA A 115 15.21 -13.01 4.72
C ALA A 115 14.48 -13.43 6.01
N LEU A 116 13.20 -13.80 5.94
CA LEU A 116 12.40 -14.24 7.10
C LEU A 116 12.56 -15.74 7.41
N GLY A 117 13.00 -16.54 6.43
CA GLY A 117 12.97 -18.00 6.51
C GLY A 117 11.56 -18.59 6.29
N GLY A 118 11.48 -19.73 5.60
CA GLY A 118 10.21 -20.31 5.13
C GLY A 118 9.20 -20.66 6.22
N ALA A 119 9.65 -20.98 7.44
CA ALA A 119 8.78 -21.33 8.56
C ALA A 119 8.03 -20.11 9.12
N VAL A 120 8.68 -18.95 9.22
CA VAL A 120 8.08 -17.71 9.74
C VAL A 120 7.10 -17.12 8.72
N TRP A 121 7.44 -17.16 7.44
CA TRP A 121 6.56 -16.70 6.35
C TRP A 121 5.18 -17.40 6.39
N THR A 122 5.20 -18.73 6.58
CA THR A 122 3.98 -19.57 6.53
C THR A 122 3.03 -19.30 7.70
N HIS A 123 3.55 -19.00 8.90
CA HIS A 123 2.71 -18.71 10.07
C HIS A 123 2.05 -17.32 10.01
N SER A 124 2.64 -16.38 9.26
CA SER A 124 2.06 -15.04 9.01
C SER A 124 1.01 -15.03 7.89
N ALA A 125 1.04 -16.02 7.01
CA ALA A 125 0.14 -16.17 5.87
C ALA A 125 -1.10 -17.03 6.20
N SER A 126 -1.56 -17.05 7.46
CA SER A 126 -2.80 -17.73 7.83
C SER A 126 -3.98 -17.14 7.06
N SER A 127 -4.31 -17.79 5.95
CA SER A 127 -5.55 -17.59 5.24
C SER A 127 -6.70 -17.86 6.20
N ARG A 128 -7.37 -16.80 6.65
CA ARG A 128 -8.79 -16.96 6.97
C ARG A 128 -9.44 -17.36 5.65
N LYS A 129 -9.64 -18.66 5.43
CA LYS A 129 -10.69 -19.11 4.52
C LYS A 129 -11.94 -18.42 5.03
N ALA A 130 -12.41 -17.41 4.31
CA ALA A 130 -13.69 -16.81 4.59
C ALA A 130 -14.71 -17.96 4.47
N GLN A 131 -15.27 -18.40 5.59
CA GLN A 131 -16.51 -19.16 5.53
C GLN A 131 -17.50 -18.26 4.80
N ALA A 132 -18.00 -18.75 3.67
CA ALA A 132 -18.95 -18.02 2.86
C ALA A 132 -20.14 -17.61 3.76
N PRO A 133 -20.49 -16.32 3.85
CA PRO A 133 -21.68 -15.93 4.57
C PRO A 133 -22.91 -16.49 3.84
N MET A 134 -23.85 -17.06 4.60
CA MET A 134 -25.15 -17.47 4.11
C MET A 134 -25.81 -16.32 3.32
N ALA A 135 -26.45 -16.68 2.20
CA ALA A 135 -27.05 -15.75 1.25
C ALA A 135 -28.00 -14.76 1.93
N ARG A 136 -27.81 -13.45 1.67
CA ARG A 136 -28.81 -12.40 1.94
C ARG A 136 -29.61 -12.13 0.66
N PRO A 137 -30.94 -11.89 0.75
CA PRO A 137 -31.76 -11.65 -0.42
C PRO A 137 -31.47 -10.29 -1.07
N ALA A 138 -31.74 -10.23 -2.36
CA ALA A 138 -31.36 -9.16 -3.28
C ALA A 138 -32.06 -7.83 -2.97
N GLY A 139 -31.28 -6.75 -2.94
CA GLY A 139 -31.81 -5.40 -2.90
C GLY A 139 -30.84 -4.34 -2.36
N SER A 140 -29.88 -3.90 -3.16
CA SER A 140 -29.45 -2.49 -3.22
C SER A 140 -28.38 -2.29 -4.30
N ARG A 141 -28.60 -1.26 -5.13
CA ARG A 141 -27.71 -0.86 -6.23
C ARG A 141 -26.36 -0.41 -5.65
N ARG A 142 -25.27 -1.07 -6.04
CA ARG A 142 -23.90 -0.63 -5.73
C ARG A 142 -23.46 0.44 -6.73
N GLY A 143 -23.19 1.65 -6.24
CA GLY A 143 -22.43 2.66 -6.95
C GLY A 143 -20.97 2.22 -7.22
N PRO A 144 -20.27 2.88 -8.15
CA PRO A 144 -18.97 2.44 -8.63
C PRO A 144 -17.90 2.52 -7.52
N LYS A 145 -17.32 1.36 -7.19
CA LYS A 145 -16.19 1.24 -6.26
C LYS A 145 -14.91 1.70 -6.94
N ARG A 146 -14.54 2.97 -6.79
CA ARG A 146 -13.17 3.43 -7.09
C ARG A 146 -12.27 2.94 -5.94
N ARG A 147 -11.48 1.89 -6.20
CA ARG A 147 -10.40 1.46 -5.30
C ARG A 147 -9.13 2.20 -5.70
N ALA A 148 -8.71 3.15 -4.86
CA ALA A 148 -7.40 3.75 -4.95
C ALA A 148 -6.38 2.86 -4.22
N THR A 149 -5.29 2.52 -4.88
CA THR A 149 -4.09 1.93 -4.26
C THR A 149 -2.95 2.91 -4.53
N TRP A 150 -2.22 3.32 -3.50
CA TRP A 150 -1.14 4.29 -3.63
C TRP A 150 0.22 3.68 -3.30
N CYS A 151 1.23 4.19 -4.01
CA CYS A 151 2.61 3.74 -4.06
C CYS A 151 3.48 4.95 -3.69
N TRP A 152 4.41 4.81 -2.76
CA TRP A 152 5.33 5.88 -2.36
C TRP A 152 6.23 6.28 -3.51
N ARG A 153 6.02 7.48 -4.08
CA ARG A 153 6.79 7.97 -5.23
C ARG A 153 8.04 8.71 -4.73
N ALA A 154 9.23 8.21 -5.05
CA ALA A 154 10.48 8.92 -4.77
C ALA A 154 10.98 9.57 -6.06
N ARG A 155 11.40 10.82 -5.96
CA ARG A 155 12.09 11.55 -7.02
C ARG A 155 13.39 12.06 -6.39
N THR A 156 14.52 11.53 -6.85
CA THR A 156 15.91 11.90 -6.43
C THR A 156 16.26 11.64 -4.94
N PRO A 157 17.54 11.62 -4.52
CA PRO A 157 17.91 11.23 -3.16
C PRO A 157 17.58 12.36 -2.19
N GLY A 158 16.38 12.29 -1.64
CA GLY A 158 15.83 13.22 -0.65
C GLY A 158 14.65 12.54 0.05
N PRO A 159 14.20 13.07 1.21
CA PRO A 159 13.11 12.48 1.96
C PRO A 159 11.83 12.40 1.11
N PRO A 160 11.06 11.31 1.20
CA PRO A 160 9.89 11.11 0.36
C PRO A 160 8.83 12.19 0.65
N THR A 161 8.46 12.94 -0.39
CA THR A 161 7.35 13.91 -0.34
C THR A 161 6.08 13.23 -0.86
N ILE A 162 4.97 13.35 -0.12
CA ILE A 162 3.66 12.87 -0.55
C ILE A 162 3.13 13.81 -1.65
N TRP A 163 2.75 13.26 -2.80
CA TRP A 163 2.13 13.98 -3.90
C TRP A 163 0.75 13.37 -4.24
N PRO A 164 -0.23 14.18 -4.68
CA PRO A 164 -1.59 13.75 -5.00
C PRO A 164 -1.70 12.83 -6.23
#